data_AF-A0A366DI82-F1
#
_entry.id   AF-A0A366DI82-F1
#
_cell.length_a   1.000
_cell.length_b   1.000
_cell.length_c   1.000
_cell.angle_alpha   90.00
_cell.angle_beta   90.00
_cell.angle_gamma   90.00
#
_symmetry.space_group_name_H-M   'P 1'
#
loop_
_entity.id
_entity.type
_entity.pdbx_description
1 polymer ?
#
loop_
_entity_poly.entity_id
_entity_poly.type
_entity_poly.pdbx_seq_one_letter_code
_entity_poly.pdbx_strand_id
1 'polypeptide(L)'
;MEYSAWHSVIQDGNGAVVPMAKITVRNTSTGALAKLYSARDGSAPKANPFNADENGQVLFFVAGGAYTIKAEFGNQERTWPFVPIGTAAEYDIDSLAQYLNSGVVYFQTYAALVAYLPLSFPSAGIVLNDPDPLRDGYYTNDGAGWVFGRTMPDTIAKLTIAGGGVNTPTAVVGTGVNPASPLVFYIDVASPNTGSVTLSVTGLGQGVVLNAAGNPLAAGEWQGRVMLTRESDGRYRIMNDPASALSAAQSATQATQQADRAESEADRAEAAAGDVLHSVQYEPQTLTEPQKMQARTNIGAFASPSGTTAEYVRGDGTLATMDSSAVDLGNVANKSEAQMTETGAIADALAEKFDKSGGTVTGNIDATGYIQAEGDIVTQGDLWVGDKNVIAEINAKAGFYAGSDPDEVNYPIGAILSCHTTESTVPLLNEIIVPRLHTSKRVVANFGSGALLTGVWVGIGQSIVSTTQWGCFIQRVR
;
A
#
# COMPACT_ATOMS: atom_id res chain seq x y z
N MET A 1 -57.85 35.67 21.38
CA MET A 1 -57.46 36.84 20.57
C MET A 1 -57.16 37.95 21.54
N GLU A 2 -55.98 38.57 21.47
CA GLU A 2 -55.69 39.75 22.27
C GLU A 2 -56.39 40.97 21.65
N TYR A 3 -57.13 41.74 22.45
CA TYR A 3 -57.78 42.97 22.02
C TYR A 3 -56.82 44.16 22.16
N SER A 4 -56.88 45.12 21.26
CA SER A 4 -55.97 46.27 21.25
C SER A 4 -56.57 47.44 22.02
N ALA A 5 -55.72 48.16 22.76
CA ALA A 5 -56.14 49.29 23.57
C ALA A 5 -56.25 50.57 22.72
N TRP A 6 -57.25 51.39 23.02
CA TRP A 6 -57.23 52.80 22.70
C TRP A 6 -57.33 53.61 23.98
N HIS A 7 -56.41 54.56 24.16
CA HIS A 7 -56.33 55.44 25.31
C HIS A 7 -56.25 56.89 24.85
N SER A 8 -57.06 57.77 25.45
CA SER A 8 -57.00 59.20 25.20
C SER A 8 -57.56 60.00 26.37
N VAL A 9 -57.27 61.30 26.38
CA VAL A 9 -57.85 62.28 27.29
C VAL A 9 -58.73 63.22 26.48
N ILE A 10 -60.00 63.35 26.87
CA ILE A 10 -60.94 64.24 26.20
C ILE A 10 -60.72 65.67 26.67
N GLN A 11 -60.48 66.55 25.72
CA GLN A 11 -60.23 67.96 25.95
C GLN A 11 -61.12 68.83 25.05
N ASP A 12 -61.45 70.02 25.53
CA ASP A 12 -62.16 71.04 24.76
C ASP A 12 -61.24 71.77 23.76
N GLY A 13 -61.78 72.76 23.05
CA GLY A 13 -61.02 73.57 22.08
C GLY A 13 -59.91 74.44 22.70
N ASN A 14 -59.90 74.61 24.03
CA ASN A 14 -58.90 75.35 24.79
C ASN A 14 -57.88 74.42 25.47
N GLY A 15 -58.01 73.10 25.30
CA GLY A 15 -57.15 72.09 25.95
C GLY A 15 -57.54 71.74 27.39
N ALA A 16 -58.67 72.25 27.90
CA ALA A 16 -59.17 71.88 29.22
C ALA A 16 -59.80 70.49 29.18
N VAL A 17 -59.56 69.68 30.21
CA VAL A 17 -60.12 68.34 30.35
C VAL A 17 -61.63 68.40 30.48
N VAL A 18 -62.34 67.57 29.70
CA VAL A 18 -63.81 67.45 29.74
C VAL A 18 -64.19 66.14 30.43
N PRO A 19 -64.46 66.15 31.75
CA PRO A 19 -64.84 64.94 32.47
C PRO A 19 -66.23 64.46 32.03
N MET A 20 -66.48 63.15 32.19
CA MET A 20 -67.78 62.54 31.91
C MET A 20 -68.32 62.72 30.47
N ALA A 21 -67.47 63.07 29.49
CA ALA A 21 -67.86 63.10 28.09
C ALA A 21 -68.37 61.72 27.64
N LYS A 22 -69.51 61.69 26.92
CA LYS A 22 -70.09 60.46 26.39
C LYS A 22 -69.32 60.03 25.14
N ILE A 23 -68.80 58.81 25.18
CA ILE A 23 -67.99 58.19 24.13
C ILE A 23 -68.82 57.14 23.40
N THR A 24 -68.87 57.27 22.07
CA THR A 24 -69.48 56.30 21.15
C THR A 24 -68.41 55.81 20.17
N VAL A 25 -68.23 54.50 20.06
CA VAL A 25 -67.25 53.88 19.15
C VAL A 25 -67.98 53.06 18.10
N ARG A 26 -67.76 53.37 16.82
CA ARG A 26 -68.34 52.62 15.69
C ARG A 26 -67.25 52.05 14.81
N ASN A 27 -67.46 50.85 14.31
CA ASN A 27 -66.60 50.31 13.26
C ASN A 27 -66.81 51.14 11.98
N THR A 28 -65.74 51.68 11.39
CA THR A 28 -65.86 52.66 10.30
C THR A 28 -66.44 52.06 9.02
N SER A 29 -66.15 50.79 8.71
CA SER A 29 -66.64 50.16 7.48
C SER A 29 -68.11 49.75 7.54
N THR A 30 -68.61 49.37 8.71
CA THR A 30 -69.99 48.87 8.89
C THR A 30 -70.92 49.89 9.52
N GLY A 31 -70.40 50.92 10.19
CA GLY A 31 -71.17 51.87 10.99
C GLY A 31 -71.77 51.29 12.27
N ALA A 32 -71.61 49.99 12.54
CA ALA A 32 -72.14 49.32 13.72
C ALA A 32 -71.40 49.74 15.00
N LEU A 33 -72.07 49.66 16.15
CA LEU A 33 -71.43 49.86 17.46
C LEU A 33 -70.38 48.78 17.68
N ALA A 34 -69.16 49.19 18.04
CA ALA A 34 -68.08 48.26 18.34
C ALA A 34 -68.32 47.55 19.68
N LYS A 35 -67.94 46.27 19.78
CA LYS A 35 -67.94 45.52 21.03
C LYS A 35 -66.68 45.88 21.83
N LEU A 36 -66.86 46.56 22.95
CA LEU A 36 -65.78 47.08 23.77
C LEU A 36 -65.54 46.20 25.01
N TYR A 37 -64.34 46.26 25.55
CA TYR A 37 -63.94 45.58 26.78
C TYR A 37 -63.13 46.51 27.68
N SER A 38 -63.15 46.25 28.99
CA SER A 38 -62.30 46.93 29.99
C SER A 38 -60.99 46.19 30.27
N ALA A 39 -60.81 44.98 29.74
CA ALA A 39 -59.61 44.18 29.87
C ALA A 39 -59.14 43.65 28.50
N ARG A 40 -57.82 43.47 28.34
CA ARG A 40 -57.15 43.09 27.08
C ARG A 40 -57.52 41.70 26.58
N ASP A 41 -57.84 40.79 27.48
CA ASP A 41 -58.24 39.41 27.20
C ASP A 41 -59.71 39.29 26.74
N GLY A 42 -60.48 40.39 26.82
CA GLY A 42 -61.90 40.42 26.50
C GLY A 42 -62.81 39.78 27.56
N SER A 43 -62.29 39.48 28.75
CA SER A 43 -63.05 38.86 29.84
C SER A 43 -64.13 39.78 30.43
N ALA A 44 -63.95 41.09 30.31
CA ALA A 44 -64.81 42.11 30.91
C ALA A 44 -65.44 43.02 29.82
N PRO A 45 -66.66 42.73 29.34
CA PRO A 45 -67.37 43.57 28.40
C PRO A 45 -67.61 44.99 28.95
N LYS A 46 -67.47 45.99 28.08
CA LYS A 46 -67.71 47.40 28.39
C LYS A 46 -68.85 47.94 27.53
N ALA A 47 -69.71 48.76 28.14
CA ALA A 47 -70.82 49.38 27.43
C ALA A 47 -70.33 50.30 26.30
N ASN A 48 -71.15 50.44 25.26
CA ASN A 48 -70.93 51.36 24.15
C ASN A 48 -72.31 51.86 23.69
N PRO A 49 -72.70 53.11 24.00
CA PRO A 49 -71.86 54.21 24.52
C PRO A 49 -71.46 54.05 26.00
N PHE A 50 -70.44 54.78 26.45
CA PHE A 50 -70.03 54.91 27.85
C PHE A 50 -69.47 56.31 28.14
N ASN A 51 -69.25 56.67 29.41
CA ASN A 51 -68.70 57.99 29.76
C ASN A 51 -67.19 57.91 30.07
N ALA A 52 -66.45 58.97 29.74
CA ALA A 52 -65.10 59.21 30.25
C ALA A 52 -65.12 59.33 31.79
N ASP A 53 -63.97 59.12 32.43
CA ASP A 53 -63.87 59.24 33.89
C ASP A 53 -63.82 60.71 34.37
N GLU A 54 -63.62 60.90 35.68
CA GLU A 54 -63.53 62.22 36.33
C GLU A 54 -62.33 63.06 35.85
N ASN A 55 -61.34 62.43 35.23
CA ASN A 55 -60.16 63.07 34.63
C ASN A 55 -60.29 63.17 33.10
N GLY A 56 -61.48 62.91 32.54
CA GLY A 56 -61.73 62.89 31.10
C GLY A 56 -60.95 61.80 30.36
N GLN A 57 -60.42 60.80 31.08
CA GLN A 57 -59.67 59.70 30.47
C GLN A 57 -60.63 58.67 29.89
N VAL A 58 -60.22 58.09 28.77
CA VAL A 58 -60.95 57.07 28.05
C VAL A 58 -60.00 55.94 27.74
N LEU A 59 -60.31 54.76 28.26
CA LEU A 59 -59.63 53.51 27.94
C LEU A 59 -60.66 52.44 27.57
N PHE A 60 -60.45 51.78 26.44
CA PHE A 60 -61.19 50.57 26.07
C PHE A 60 -60.32 49.65 25.23
N PHE A 61 -60.69 48.38 25.19
CA PHE A 61 -60.10 47.37 24.32
C PHE A 61 -61.11 46.95 23.26
N VAL A 62 -60.66 46.78 22.03
CA VAL A 62 -61.49 46.41 20.87
C VAL A 62 -60.67 45.57 19.89
N ALA A 63 -61.33 44.83 19.00
CA ALA A 63 -60.62 44.03 17.99
C ALA A 63 -59.87 44.95 17.01
N GLY A 64 -58.75 44.48 16.46
CA GLY A 64 -57.98 45.27 15.50
C GLY A 64 -58.83 45.76 14.31
N GLY A 65 -58.75 47.05 13.96
CA GLY A 65 -59.53 47.65 12.88
C GLY A 65 -59.51 49.18 12.86
N ALA A 66 -60.30 49.77 11.96
CA ALA A 66 -60.51 51.21 11.86
C ALA A 66 -61.86 51.60 12.48
N TYR A 67 -61.83 52.59 13.36
CA TYR A 67 -63.00 53.01 14.14
C TYR A 67 -63.27 54.52 14.03
N THR A 68 -64.56 54.87 14.07
CA THR A 68 -65.03 56.24 14.25
C THR A 68 -65.37 56.42 15.72
N ILE A 69 -64.63 57.27 16.40
CA ILE A 69 -64.82 57.57 17.82
C ILE A 69 -65.46 58.95 17.93
N LYS A 70 -66.58 59.05 18.64
CA LYS A 70 -67.29 60.31 18.90
C LYS A 70 -67.32 60.57 20.40
N ALA A 71 -66.92 61.77 20.80
CA ALA A 71 -67.08 62.30 22.16
C ALA A 71 -68.12 63.42 22.16
N GLU A 72 -69.04 63.41 23.13
CA GLU A 72 -70.14 64.37 23.27
C GLU A 72 -70.22 64.88 24.71
N PHE A 73 -70.36 66.19 24.91
CA PHE A 73 -70.63 66.79 26.22
C PHE A 73 -71.53 68.03 26.05
N GLY A 74 -72.76 67.97 26.57
CA GLY A 74 -73.77 68.99 26.33
C GLY A 74 -74.06 69.16 24.82
N ASN A 75 -73.86 70.35 24.29
CA ASN A 75 -74.05 70.67 22.86
C ASN A 75 -72.75 70.62 22.04
N GLN A 76 -71.65 70.17 22.63
CA GLN A 76 -70.36 70.07 21.95
C GLN A 76 -70.07 68.61 21.57
N GLU A 77 -69.48 68.43 20.39
CA GLU A 77 -69.06 67.12 19.91
C GLU A 77 -67.69 67.18 19.20
N ARG A 78 -66.95 66.07 19.28
CA ARG A 78 -65.74 65.84 18.51
C ARG A 78 -65.76 64.43 17.95
N THR A 79 -65.46 64.31 16.65
CA THR A 79 -65.40 63.02 15.96
C THR A 79 -64.00 62.79 15.41
N TRP A 80 -63.41 61.64 15.74
CA TRP A 80 -62.18 61.13 15.15
C TRP A 80 -62.54 60.02 14.16
N PRO A 81 -62.51 60.29 12.84
CA PRO A 81 -62.75 59.26 11.84
C PRO A 81 -61.49 58.40 11.62
N PHE A 82 -61.68 57.15 11.20
CA PHE A 82 -60.62 56.22 10.80
C PHE A 82 -59.48 56.03 11.82
N VAL A 83 -59.79 56.00 13.12
CA VAL A 83 -58.80 55.73 14.16
C VAL A 83 -58.33 54.28 14.03
N PRO A 84 -57.05 54.03 13.66
CA PRO A 84 -56.52 52.70 13.57
C PRO A 84 -56.23 52.19 14.99
N ILE A 85 -56.83 51.07 15.36
CA ILE A 85 -56.58 50.39 16.63
C ILE A 85 -56.10 48.99 16.29
N GLY A 86 -54.90 48.59 16.72
CA GLY A 86 -54.33 47.28 16.40
C GLY A 86 -53.07 46.99 17.21
N THR A 87 -52.70 45.71 17.30
CA THR A 87 -51.54 45.23 18.08
C THR A 87 -50.20 45.60 17.45
N ALA A 88 -50.17 46.03 16.18
CA ALA A 88 -48.94 46.41 15.49
C ALA A 88 -48.19 47.55 16.19
N ALA A 89 -48.90 48.47 16.86
CA ALA A 89 -48.28 49.56 17.63
C ALA A 89 -47.59 49.07 18.93
N GLU A 90 -47.85 47.83 19.35
CA GLU A 90 -47.27 47.23 20.56
C GLU A 90 -45.97 46.45 20.24
N TYR A 91 -45.67 46.21 18.95
CA TYR A 91 -44.46 45.53 18.53
C TYR A 91 -43.38 46.52 18.10
N ASP A 92 -42.15 46.30 18.54
CA ASP A 92 -40.99 47.05 18.10
C ASP A 92 -40.72 46.77 16.61
N ILE A 93 -40.59 47.83 15.81
CA ILE A 93 -40.42 47.73 14.36
C ILE A 93 -39.12 47.01 13.97
N ASP A 94 -38.11 47.03 14.85
CA ASP A 94 -36.84 46.32 14.63
C ASP A 94 -37.04 44.80 14.69
N SER A 95 -38.00 44.33 15.50
CA SER A 95 -38.38 42.91 15.54
C SER A 95 -39.09 42.51 14.25
N LEU A 96 -39.92 43.39 13.68
CA LEU A 96 -40.63 43.14 12.42
C LEU A 96 -39.69 43.25 11.20
N ALA A 97 -38.71 44.16 11.24
CA ALA A 97 -37.70 44.34 10.21
C ALA A 97 -36.73 43.16 10.14
N GLN A 98 -36.37 42.56 11.28
CA GLN A 98 -35.55 41.34 11.32
C GLN A 98 -36.30 40.13 10.73
N TYR A 99 -37.63 40.08 10.87
CA TYR A 99 -38.51 39.10 10.23
C TYR A 99 -38.69 39.32 8.71
N LEU A 100 -38.66 40.56 8.25
CA LEU A 100 -38.85 40.91 6.83
C LEU A 100 -37.54 40.84 6.01
N ASN A 101 -36.36 41.06 6.62
CA ASN A 101 -35.09 41.11 5.89
C ASN A 101 -34.39 39.76 5.70
N SER A 102 -34.69 38.72 6.48
CA SER A 102 -33.94 37.46 6.39
C SER A 102 -34.39 36.54 5.26
N GLY A 103 -35.62 36.69 4.74
CA GLY A 103 -36.24 35.74 3.81
C GLY A 103 -36.42 34.32 4.39
N VAL A 104 -36.02 34.11 5.66
CA VAL A 104 -35.99 32.83 6.35
C VAL A 104 -36.54 32.99 7.77
N VAL A 105 -37.57 32.22 8.09
CA VAL A 105 -38.29 32.20 9.37
C VAL A 105 -38.02 30.91 10.13
N TYR A 106 -38.01 30.95 11.47
CA TYR A 106 -37.67 29.82 12.33
C TYR A 106 -38.87 29.37 13.18
N PHE A 107 -39.11 28.07 13.24
CA PHE A 107 -40.16 27.45 14.04
C PHE A 107 -39.63 26.21 14.77
N GLN A 108 -40.22 25.91 15.93
CA GLN A 108 -39.90 24.68 16.66
C GLN A 108 -40.46 23.45 15.94
N THR A 109 -41.67 23.53 15.41
CA THR A 109 -42.34 22.40 14.73
C THR A 109 -42.86 22.81 13.35
N TYR A 110 -42.96 21.85 12.44
CA TYR A 110 -43.57 22.02 11.13
C TYR A 110 -45.04 22.43 11.24
N ALA A 111 -45.76 21.89 12.23
CA ALA A 111 -47.13 22.31 12.52
C ALA A 111 -47.22 23.81 12.85
N ALA A 112 -46.25 24.34 13.61
CA ALA A 112 -46.18 25.77 13.91
C ALA A 112 -45.85 26.61 12.66
N LEU A 113 -44.93 26.14 11.80
CA LEU A 113 -44.61 26.78 10.52
C LEU A 113 -45.87 26.95 9.65
N VAL A 114 -46.63 25.87 9.46
CA VAL A 114 -47.86 25.87 8.63
C VAL A 114 -48.98 26.73 9.25
N ALA A 115 -49.09 26.75 10.57
CA ALA A 115 -50.15 27.49 11.27
C ALA A 115 -49.93 29.01 11.28
N TYR A 116 -48.68 29.46 11.37
CA TYR A 116 -48.35 30.88 11.54
C TYR A 116 -48.09 31.61 10.23
N LEU A 117 -47.64 30.91 9.18
CA LEU A 117 -47.31 31.55 7.91
C LEU A 117 -48.26 31.13 6.79
N PRO A 118 -48.99 32.08 6.19
CA PRO A 118 -49.86 31.79 5.06
C PRO A 118 -49.06 31.41 3.83
N LEU A 119 -49.63 30.52 2.99
CA LEU A 119 -49.00 30.04 1.75
C LEU A 119 -48.71 31.16 0.74
N SER A 120 -49.32 32.34 0.88
CA SER A 120 -49.04 33.50 0.04
C SER A 120 -47.70 34.19 0.34
N PHE A 121 -46.96 33.76 1.37
CA PHE A 121 -45.71 34.40 1.79
C PHE A 121 -44.50 33.67 1.18
N PRO A 122 -43.74 34.28 0.24
CA PRO A 122 -42.62 33.65 -0.44
C PRO A 122 -41.36 33.68 0.44
N SER A 123 -41.37 32.90 1.52
CA SER A 123 -40.24 32.75 2.45
C SER A 123 -39.78 31.30 2.52
N ALA A 124 -38.54 31.12 2.92
CA ALA A 124 -38.06 29.85 3.41
C ALA A 124 -38.32 29.71 4.91
N GLY A 125 -38.53 28.47 5.38
CA GLY A 125 -38.79 28.12 6.76
C GLY A 125 -37.74 27.17 7.30
N ILE A 126 -37.41 27.29 8.58
CA ILE A 126 -36.54 26.36 9.28
C ILE A 126 -37.33 25.77 10.44
N VAL A 127 -37.40 24.44 10.49
CA VAL A 127 -37.98 23.67 11.58
C VAL A 127 -36.84 23.02 12.36
N LEU A 128 -36.81 23.23 13.68
CA LEU A 128 -35.66 22.89 14.53
C LEU A 128 -35.86 21.68 15.45
N ASN A 129 -37.10 21.32 15.81
CA ASN A 129 -37.39 20.33 16.84
C ASN A 129 -38.85 19.80 16.73
N ASP A 130 -39.23 19.32 15.54
CA ASP A 130 -40.52 18.69 15.31
C ASP A 130 -40.59 17.33 16.04
N PRO A 131 -41.75 16.94 16.59
CA PRO A 131 -41.94 15.60 17.14
C PRO A 131 -41.63 14.47 16.15
N ASP A 132 -41.73 14.73 14.83
CA ASP A 132 -41.21 13.88 13.77
C ASP A 132 -39.85 14.42 13.28
N PRO A 133 -38.71 13.80 13.65
CA PRO A 133 -37.38 14.29 13.29
C PRO A 133 -37.13 14.38 11.79
N LEU A 134 -37.89 13.65 10.96
CA LEU A 134 -37.77 13.74 9.50
C LEU A 134 -38.27 15.09 8.96
N ARG A 135 -38.97 15.87 9.80
CA ARG A 135 -39.48 17.20 9.47
C ARG A 135 -38.55 18.31 9.94
N ASP A 136 -37.45 18.02 10.62
CA ASP A 136 -36.46 19.03 10.97
C ASP A 136 -35.62 19.39 9.75
N GLY A 137 -35.64 20.67 9.39
CA GLY A 137 -34.96 21.12 8.20
C GLY A 137 -35.45 22.42 7.60
N TYR A 138 -34.91 22.66 6.42
CA TYR A 138 -35.20 23.81 5.60
C TYR A 138 -36.34 23.50 4.65
N TYR A 139 -37.34 24.37 4.65
CA TYR A 139 -38.52 24.32 3.80
C TYR A 139 -38.56 25.54 2.89
N THR A 140 -39.09 25.36 1.70
CA THR A 140 -39.44 26.45 0.77
C THR A 140 -40.93 26.44 0.54
N ASN A 141 -41.58 27.59 0.66
CA ASN A 141 -42.97 27.70 0.26
C ASN A 141 -43.07 27.89 -1.26
N ASP A 142 -43.77 26.99 -1.95
CA ASP A 142 -43.98 27.04 -3.41
C ASP A 142 -45.31 27.72 -3.82
N GLY A 143 -46.07 28.22 -2.83
CA GLY A 143 -47.39 28.82 -3.02
C GLY A 143 -48.56 27.84 -2.90
N ALA A 144 -48.32 26.54 -3.01
CA ALA A 144 -49.30 25.47 -2.78
C ALA A 144 -49.07 24.76 -1.44
N GLY A 145 -47.85 24.81 -0.91
CA GLY A 145 -47.47 24.19 0.34
C GLY A 145 -46.04 24.52 0.76
N TRP A 146 -45.69 24.12 1.97
CA TRP A 146 -44.31 24.07 2.41
C TRP A 146 -43.65 22.79 1.89
N VAL A 147 -42.70 22.93 0.97
CA VAL A 147 -41.92 21.82 0.42
C VAL A 147 -40.65 21.66 1.22
N PHE A 148 -40.40 20.45 1.72
CA PHE A 148 -39.14 20.13 2.39
C PHE A 148 -37.99 20.21 1.38
N GLY A 149 -37.07 21.15 1.59
CA GLY A 149 -35.92 21.34 0.71
C GLY A 149 -34.77 20.43 1.10
N ARG A 150 -34.35 20.49 2.37
CA ARG A 150 -33.29 19.65 2.92
C ARG A 150 -33.39 19.54 4.43
N THR A 151 -32.90 18.44 4.99
CA THR A 151 -32.60 18.38 6.44
C THR A 151 -31.65 19.51 6.79
N MET A 152 -31.77 20.09 7.98
CA MET A 152 -30.71 20.97 8.46
C MET A 152 -29.42 20.15 8.43
N PRO A 153 -28.35 20.61 7.75
CA PRO A 153 -27.08 19.96 7.93
C PRO A 153 -26.71 20.23 9.38
N ASP A 154 -26.95 19.26 10.26
CA ASP A 154 -26.30 19.17 11.57
C ASP A 154 -24.81 18.97 11.31
N THR A 155 -24.18 19.98 10.71
CA THR A 155 -22.81 19.91 10.20
C THR A 155 -21.88 19.51 11.35
N ILE A 156 -22.30 19.82 12.58
CA ILE A 156 -21.71 19.44 13.85
C ILE A 156 -22.78 18.82 14.75
N ALA A 157 -22.55 17.62 15.30
CA ALA A 157 -23.43 16.99 16.29
C ALA A 157 -22.67 16.50 17.53
N LYS A 158 -23.35 16.47 18.69
CA LYS A 158 -22.80 15.87 19.92
C LYS A 158 -22.93 14.35 19.87
N LEU A 159 -21.85 13.65 20.21
CA LEU A 159 -21.86 12.26 20.60
C LEU A 159 -21.87 12.13 22.12
N THR A 160 -22.73 11.27 22.64
CA THR A 160 -22.79 10.91 24.06
C THR A 160 -22.36 9.45 24.22
N ILE A 161 -21.34 9.20 25.04
CA ILE A 161 -20.91 7.83 25.37
C ILE A 161 -22.03 7.15 26.16
N ALA A 162 -22.62 6.11 25.60
CA ALA A 162 -23.71 5.32 26.19
C ALA A 162 -23.23 4.01 26.82
N GLY A 163 -21.98 3.61 26.57
CA GLY A 163 -21.38 2.41 27.15
C GLY A 163 -20.03 2.05 26.52
N GLY A 164 -19.62 0.79 26.67
CA GLY A 164 -18.36 0.27 26.12
C GLY A 164 -17.16 0.43 27.06
N GLY A 165 -15.99 -0.03 26.60
CA GLY A 165 -14.73 0.10 27.33
C GLY A 165 -14.02 1.41 27.00
N VAL A 166 -12.98 1.73 27.78
CA VAL A 166 -12.18 2.96 27.59
C VAL A 166 -11.54 3.04 26.19
N ASN A 167 -11.18 1.90 25.58
CA ASN A 167 -10.65 1.81 24.21
C ASN A 167 -11.71 1.38 23.17
N THR A 168 -12.94 1.06 23.60
CA THR A 168 -14.04 0.61 22.74
C THR A 168 -15.37 1.30 23.11
N PRO A 169 -15.40 2.65 23.17
CA PRO A 169 -16.60 3.35 23.58
C PRO A 169 -17.72 3.15 22.57
N THR A 170 -18.95 3.01 23.08
CA THR A 170 -20.18 3.02 22.29
C THR A 170 -20.88 4.36 22.53
N ALA A 171 -21.16 5.09 21.47
CA ALA A 171 -21.78 6.41 21.53
C ALA A 171 -23.09 6.48 20.74
N VAL A 172 -23.93 7.44 21.13
CA VAL A 172 -25.17 7.80 20.45
C VAL A 172 -25.12 9.26 20.03
N VAL A 173 -25.68 9.58 18.87
CA VAL A 173 -25.91 10.97 18.46
C VAL A 173 -27.11 11.51 19.23
N GLY A 174 -27.17 12.83 19.44
CA GLY A 174 -28.32 13.48 20.09
C GLY A 174 -29.67 13.08 19.49
N THR A 175 -30.71 13.05 20.31
CA THR A 175 -32.09 12.76 19.87
C THR A 175 -32.52 13.71 18.77
N GLY A 176 -33.14 13.19 17.71
CA GLY A 176 -33.59 13.96 16.55
C GLY A 176 -32.55 14.10 15.43
N VAL A 177 -31.28 13.80 15.69
CA VAL A 177 -30.22 13.90 14.68
C VAL A 177 -30.10 12.59 13.90
N ASN A 178 -30.22 12.66 12.57
CA ASN A 178 -29.86 11.54 11.72
C ASN A 178 -28.33 11.34 11.79
N PRO A 179 -27.83 10.20 12.28
CA PRO A 179 -26.41 10.00 12.51
C PRO A 179 -25.56 10.05 11.23
N ALA A 180 -26.17 9.85 10.04
CA ALA A 180 -25.47 9.94 8.76
C ALA A 180 -25.32 11.38 8.22
N SER A 181 -26.02 12.36 8.79
CA SER A 181 -26.02 13.74 8.31
C SER A 181 -24.84 14.60 8.79
N PRO A 182 -24.33 14.48 10.04
CA PRO A 182 -23.22 15.29 10.50
C PRO A 182 -21.89 14.97 9.81
N LEU A 183 -21.19 16.03 9.41
CA LEU A 183 -19.82 15.94 8.89
C LEU A 183 -18.81 15.90 10.04
N VAL A 184 -19.13 16.59 11.13
CA VAL A 184 -18.32 16.73 12.32
C VAL A 184 -19.11 16.26 13.53
N PHE A 185 -18.42 15.56 14.42
CA PHE A 185 -18.91 15.20 15.74
C PHE A 185 -18.04 15.84 16.80
N TYR A 186 -18.60 16.10 17.97
CA TYR A 186 -17.81 16.33 19.17
C TYR A 186 -18.26 15.40 20.30
N ILE A 187 -17.32 14.95 21.12
CA ILE A 187 -17.52 13.99 22.20
C ILE A 187 -16.74 14.45 23.43
N ASP A 188 -17.36 14.37 24.61
CA ASP A 188 -16.71 14.64 25.88
C ASP A 188 -16.21 13.30 26.46
N VAL A 189 -14.90 13.12 26.56
CA VAL A 189 -14.23 11.89 27.00
C VAL A 189 -13.72 12.06 28.42
N ALA A 190 -14.28 11.29 29.36
CA ALA A 190 -13.94 11.39 30.78
C ALA A 190 -12.71 10.57 31.19
N SER A 191 -12.45 9.44 30.53
CA SER A 191 -11.36 8.53 30.88
C SER A 191 -10.39 8.39 29.70
N PRO A 192 -9.09 8.72 29.89
CA PRO A 192 -8.09 8.60 28.83
C PRO A 192 -7.95 7.17 28.31
N ASN A 193 -7.76 7.00 27.01
CA ASN A 193 -7.48 5.68 26.43
C ASN A 193 -6.15 5.09 26.94
N THR A 194 -6.08 3.76 27.02
CA THR A 194 -4.86 3.02 27.36
C THR A 194 -4.21 2.35 26.15
N GLY A 195 -4.84 2.43 24.97
CA GLY A 195 -4.35 1.92 23.69
C GLY A 195 -5.17 2.46 22.53
N SER A 196 -5.07 1.86 21.35
CA SER A 196 -5.85 2.29 20.18
C SER A 196 -7.35 2.27 20.45
N VAL A 197 -8.05 3.32 20.02
CA VAL A 197 -9.49 3.47 20.25
C VAL A 197 -10.29 3.02 19.04
N THR A 198 -11.34 2.25 19.28
CA THR A 198 -12.34 1.92 18.27
C THR A 198 -13.70 2.43 18.73
N LEU A 199 -14.24 3.43 18.06
CA LEU A 199 -15.51 4.07 18.41
C LEU A 199 -16.65 3.36 17.67
N SER A 200 -17.69 2.96 18.39
CA SER A 200 -18.95 2.46 17.83
C SER A 200 -20.02 3.53 17.98
N VAL A 201 -20.52 4.09 16.88
CA VAL A 201 -21.62 5.07 16.90
C VAL A 201 -22.89 4.40 16.41
N THR A 202 -23.94 4.44 17.23
CA THR A 202 -25.25 3.88 16.89
C THR A 202 -25.78 4.52 15.60
N GLY A 203 -26.06 3.70 14.58
CA GLY A 203 -26.51 4.13 13.26
C GLY A 203 -25.38 4.42 12.24
N LEU A 204 -24.11 4.51 12.65
CA LEU A 204 -22.97 4.64 11.74
C LEU A 204 -22.06 3.39 11.73
N GLY A 205 -22.14 2.54 12.74
CA GLY A 205 -21.26 1.39 12.89
C GLY A 205 -19.98 1.73 13.65
N GLN A 206 -18.96 0.88 13.46
CA GLN A 206 -17.72 0.90 14.23
C GLN A 206 -16.53 1.30 13.37
N GLY A 207 -15.62 2.10 13.92
CA GLY A 207 -14.41 2.56 13.24
C GLY A 207 -13.27 2.89 14.17
N VAL A 208 -12.03 2.69 13.71
CA VAL A 208 -10.83 3.09 14.45
C VAL A 208 -10.76 4.63 14.51
N VAL A 209 -10.41 5.17 15.67
CA VAL A 209 -10.15 6.59 15.83
C VAL A 209 -8.67 6.87 15.55
N LEU A 210 -8.43 7.83 14.67
CA LEU A 210 -7.13 8.26 14.21
C LEU A 210 -6.84 9.68 14.69
N ASN A 211 -5.56 9.99 14.93
CA ASN A 211 -5.11 11.36 15.15
C ASN A 211 -5.13 12.16 13.84
N ALA A 212 -4.80 13.45 13.91
CA ALA A 212 -4.80 14.33 12.75
C ALA A 212 -3.87 13.84 11.61
N ALA A 213 -2.78 13.14 11.96
CA ALA A 213 -1.83 12.55 11.01
C ALA A 213 -2.31 11.23 10.39
N GLY A 214 -3.45 10.67 10.82
CA GLY A 214 -4.03 9.44 10.29
C GLY A 214 -3.52 8.14 10.95
N ASN A 215 -2.79 8.24 12.06
CA ASN A 215 -2.34 7.08 12.83
C ASN A 215 -3.35 6.73 13.93
N PRO A 216 -3.47 5.45 14.35
CA PRO A 216 -4.27 5.08 15.53
C PRO A 216 -3.81 5.85 16.77
N LEU A 217 -4.75 6.22 17.64
CA LEU A 217 -4.43 6.97 18.86
C LEU A 217 -3.46 6.20 19.78
N ALA A 218 -2.48 6.92 20.32
CA ALA A 218 -1.62 6.47 21.41
C ALA A 218 -2.35 6.58 22.76
N ALA A 219 -1.86 5.88 23.79
CA ALA A 219 -2.42 5.95 25.13
C ALA A 219 -2.39 7.40 25.67
N GLY A 220 -3.52 7.87 26.19
CA GLY A 220 -3.70 9.23 26.70
C GLY A 220 -4.17 10.28 25.69
N GLU A 221 -4.24 9.97 24.39
CA GLU A 221 -4.68 10.94 23.37
C GLU A 221 -6.21 11.13 23.31
N TRP A 222 -6.99 10.11 23.70
CA TRP A 222 -8.44 10.15 23.76
C TRP A 222 -8.91 10.66 25.13
N GLN A 223 -8.95 11.98 25.32
CA GLN A 223 -9.40 12.60 26.58
C GLN A 223 -9.97 14.00 26.35
N GLY A 224 -10.82 14.47 27.27
CA GLY A 224 -11.41 15.81 27.20
C GLY A 224 -12.40 15.96 26.05
N ARG A 225 -12.54 17.16 25.49
CA ARG A 225 -13.44 17.40 24.35
C ARG A 225 -12.72 17.14 23.04
N VAL A 226 -13.15 16.09 22.34
CA VAL A 226 -12.61 15.69 21.04
C VAL A 226 -13.63 16.02 19.96
N MET A 227 -13.18 16.61 18.86
CA MET A 227 -13.90 16.86 17.63
C MET A 227 -13.35 15.92 16.57
N LEU A 228 -14.22 15.24 15.84
CA LEU A 228 -13.84 14.22 14.88
C LEU A 228 -14.73 14.23 13.65
N THR A 229 -14.17 13.87 12.51
CA THR A 229 -14.91 13.59 11.27
C THR A 229 -14.99 12.09 11.05
N ARG A 230 -15.96 11.64 10.25
CA ARG A 230 -16.03 10.26 9.78
C ARG A 230 -15.56 10.19 8.33
N GLU A 231 -14.59 9.32 8.08
CA GLU A 231 -14.04 9.04 6.76
C GLU A 231 -14.97 8.12 5.96
N SER A 232 -14.85 8.10 4.63
CA SER A 232 -15.68 7.27 3.75
C SER A 232 -15.52 5.77 3.96
N ASP A 233 -14.40 5.33 4.54
CA ASP A 233 -14.12 3.94 4.92
C ASP A 233 -14.61 3.57 6.33
N GLY A 234 -15.30 4.49 7.01
CA GLY A 234 -15.88 4.29 8.34
C GLY A 234 -14.96 4.60 9.50
N ARG A 235 -13.68 4.94 9.27
CA ARG A 235 -12.77 5.41 10.33
C ARG A 235 -13.15 6.81 10.83
N TYR A 236 -12.67 7.18 12.00
CA TYR A 236 -12.87 8.50 12.59
C TYR A 236 -11.54 9.24 12.70
N ARG A 237 -11.49 10.52 12.32
CA ARG A 237 -10.27 11.33 12.44
C ARG A 237 -10.49 12.51 13.37
N ILE A 238 -9.64 12.66 14.37
CA ILE A 238 -9.65 13.80 15.29
C ILE A 238 -9.18 15.07 14.56
N MET A 239 -9.88 16.17 14.77
CA MET A 239 -9.56 17.48 14.20
C MET A 239 -8.87 18.42 15.18
N ASN A 240 -9.28 18.41 16.45
CA ASN A 240 -8.56 19.09 17.51
C ASN A 240 -7.73 18.03 18.22
N ASP A 241 -6.42 18.06 18.05
CA ASP A 241 -5.53 17.17 18.77
C ASP A 241 -4.97 17.91 20.00
N PRO A 242 -5.73 18.05 21.12
CA PRO A 242 -5.20 18.66 22.33
C PRO A 242 -4.03 17.83 22.89
N ALA A 243 -3.93 16.56 22.51
CA ALA A 243 -2.84 15.69 22.87
C ALA A 243 -1.61 15.84 21.96
N SER A 244 -1.71 16.43 20.75
CA SER A 244 -0.54 16.67 19.88
C SER A 244 0.54 17.46 20.59
N ALA A 245 0.17 18.43 21.44
CA ALA A 245 1.11 19.17 22.27
C ALA A 245 1.78 18.25 23.32
N LEU A 246 1.04 17.31 23.90
CA LEU A 246 1.57 16.33 24.85
C LEU A 246 2.45 15.28 24.16
N SER A 247 2.02 14.75 23.01
CA SER A 247 2.77 13.80 22.18
C SER A 247 4.05 14.45 21.63
N ALA A 248 4.00 15.73 21.25
CA ALA A 248 5.19 16.51 20.88
C ALA A 248 6.13 16.72 22.08
N ALA A 249 5.59 17.04 23.26
CA ALA A 249 6.39 17.19 24.48
C ALA A 249 7.04 15.87 24.92
N GLN A 250 6.33 14.75 24.83
CA GLN A 250 6.87 13.42 25.11
C GLN A 250 7.95 13.03 24.09
N SER A 251 7.72 13.29 22.80
CA SER A 251 8.71 13.04 21.75
C SER A 251 9.98 13.88 21.95
N ALA A 252 9.82 15.16 22.32
CA ALA A 252 10.94 16.02 22.68
C ALA A 252 11.70 15.48 23.90
N THR A 253 10.99 15.00 24.93
CA THR A 253 11.59 14.40 26.13
C THR A 253 12.39 13.14 25.78
N GLN A 254 11.84 12.26 24.94
CA GLN A 254 12.53 11.06 24.49
C GLN A 254 13.76 11.37 23.64
N ALA A 255 13.68 12.40 22.78
CA ALA A 255 14.81 12.88 21.99
C ALA A 255 15.93 13.41 22.90
N THR A 256 15.60 14.19 23.94
CA THR A 256 16.58 14.63 24.95
C THR A 256 17.23 13.44 25.65
N GLN A 257 16.44 12.46 26.11
CA GLN A 257 17.00 11.26 26.75
C GLN A 257 17.88 10.41 25.81
N GLN A 258 17.64 10.44 24.50
CA GLN A 258 18.52 9.80 23.53
C GLN A 258 19.80 10.61 23.31
N ALA A 259 19.71 11.94 23.27
CA ALA A 259 20.87 12.82 23.19
C ALA A 259 21.78 12.66 24.42
N ASP A 260 21.23 12.69 25.64
CA ASP A 260 21.98 12.52 26.89
C ASP A 260 22.69 11.15 26.95
N ARG A 261 22.02 10.09 26.46
CA ARG A 261 22.63 8.76 26.36
C ARG A 261 23.75 8.71 25.34
N ALA A 262 23.60 9.38 24.20
CA ALA A 262 24.64 9.47 23.18
C ALA A 262 25.86 10.25 23.68
N GLU A 263 25.64 11.37 24.39
CA GLU A 263 26.69 12.14 25.05
C GLU A 263 27.43 11.30 26.10
N SER A 264 26.69 10.60 26.97
CA SER A 264 27.28 9.70 27.97
C SER A 264 28.07 8.53 27.37
N GLU A 265 27.70 8.06 26.17
CA GLU A 265 28.47 7.04 25.45
C GLU A 265 29.72 7.65 24.78
N ALA A 266 29.62 8.88 24.25
CA ALA A 266 30.75 9.61 23.70
C ALA A 266 31.81 9.89 24.78
N ASP A 267 31.41 10.36 25.97
CA ASP A 267 32.31 10.58 27.10
C ASP A 267 33.00 9.29 27.55
N ARG A 268 32.27 8.16 27.59
CA ARG A 268 32.85 6.84 27.89
C ARG A 268 33.86 6.41 26.83
N ALA A 269 33.58 6.67 25.56
CA ALA A 269 34.50 6.37 24.47
C ALA A 269 35.76 7.25 24.52
N GLU A 270 35.63 8.54 24.85
CA GLU A 270 36.76 9.44 25.03
C GLU A 270 37.64 9.04 26.22
N ALA A 271 37.03 8.70 27.36
CA ALA A 271 37.75 8.21 28.53
C ALA A 271 38.51 6.89 28.22
N ALA A 272 37.88 5.97 27.50
CA ALA A 272 38.53 4.73 27.08
C ALA A 272 39.69 4.99 26.11
N ALA A 273 39.56 5.94 25.19
CA ALA A 273 40.63 6.32 24.27
C ALA A 273 41.81 6.99 24.99
N GLY A 274 41.53 7.82 26.00
CA GLY A 274 42.55 8.44 26.85
C GLY A 274 43.34 7.42 27.67
N ASP A 275 42.69 6.36 28.14
CA ASP A 275 43.35 5.32 28.95
C ASP A 275 44.34 4.47 28.12
N VAL A 276 44.04 4.23 26.84
CA VAL A 276 44.97 3.54 25.90
C VAL A 276 46.21 4.40 25.61
N LEU A 277 46.12 5.72 25.81
CA LEU A 277 47.21 6.68 25.65
C LEU A 277 48.04 6.90 26.91
N HIS A 278 47.74 6.23 28.03
CA HIS A 278 48.78 6.00 29.03
C HIS A 278 49.83 5.13 28.37
N SER A 279 50.83 5.79 27.77
CA SER A 279 52.06 5.16 27.34
C SER A 279 52.48 4.24 28.46
N VAL A 280 52.57 2.95 28.18
CA VAL A 280 53.14 1.99 29.12
C VAL A 280 54.49 2.58 29.48
N GLN A 281 54.56 3.21 30.66
CA GLN A 281 55.78 3.85 31.11
C GLN A 281 56.67 2.69 31.51
N TYR A 282 57.46 2.24 30.54
CA TYR A 282 58.59 1.37 30.80
C TYR A 282 59.61 2.22 31.54
N GLU A 283 59.46 2.34 32.85
CA GLU A 283 60.64 2.58 33.66
C GLU A 283 61.52 1.33 33.52
N PRO A 284 62.76 1.47 33.01
CA PRO A 284 63.66 0.33 32.90
C PRO A 284 63.88 -0.27 34.28
N GLN A 285 63.26 -1.42 34.55
CA GLN A 285 63.52 -2.12 35.80
C GLN A 285 64.91 -2.74 35.73
N THR A 286 65.80 -2.29 36.60
CA THR A 286 67.07 -2.97 36.83
C THR A 286 66.79 -4.26 37.59
N LEU A 287 66.49 -5.33 36.85
CA LEU A 287 66.29 -6.65 37.42
C LEU A 287 67.63 -7.19 37.93
N THR A 288 67.62 -7.77 39.13
CA THR A 288 68.73 -8.59 39.62
C THR A 288 68.88 -9.83 38.74
N GLU A 289 70.07 -10.45 38.68
CA GLU A 289 70.27 -11.68 37.88
C GLU A 289 69.28 -12.82 38.19
N PRO A 290 68.88 -13.07 39.45
CA PRO A 290 67.82 -14.02 39.75
C PRO A 290 66.47 -13.64 39.13
N GLN A 291 66.11 -12.35 39.16
CA GLN A 291 64.87 -11.87 38.55
C GLN A 291 64.91 -11.95 37.02
N LYS A 292 66.07 -11.69 36.40
CA LYS A 292 66.25 -11.92 34.95
C LYS A 292 66.08 -13.39 34.58
N MET A 293 66.60 -14.29 35.41
CA MET A 293 66.44 -15.73 35.20
C MET A 293 64.97 -16.15 35.31
N GLN A 294 64.26 -15.68 36.34
CA GLN A 294 62.83 -15.93 36.50
C GLN A 294 62.00 -15.34 35.36
N ALA A 295 62.33 -14.12 34.89
CA ALA A 295 61.66 -13.50 33.76
C ALA A 295 61.83 -14.32 32.47
N ARG A 296 63.04 -14.84 32.20
CA ARG A 296 63.31 -15.75 31.08
C ARG A 296 62.49 -17.04 31.17
N THR A 297 62.39 -17.62 32.37
CA THR A 297 61.54 -18.80 32.63
C THR A 297 60.06 -18.49 32.37
N ASN A 298 59.56 -17.34 32.84
CA ASN A 298 58.14 -16.97 32.70
C ASN A 298 57.71 -16.74 31.24
N ILE A 299 58.62 -16.30 30.36
CA ILE A 299 58.34 -16.11 28.93
C ILE A 299 58.70 -17.34 28.07
N GLY A 300 59.12 -18.44 28.68
CA GLY A 300 59.55 -19.64 27.96
C GLY A 300 60.83 -19.45 27.14
N ALA A 301 61.62 -18.41 27.42
CA ALA A 301 62.91 -18.21 26.77
C ALA A 301 63.92 -19.20 27.39
N PHE A 302 64.16 -20.31 26.69
CA PHE A 302 65.18 -21.29 27.07
C PHE A 302 66.56 -20.61 27.18
N ALA A 303 67.34 -21.01 28.19
CA ALA A 303 68.71 -20.53 28.33
C ALA A 303 69.50 -20.89 27.07
N SER A 304 70.25 -19.93 26.49
CA SER A 304 71.12 -20.18 25.33
C SER A 304 71.98 -21.42 25.60
N PRO A 305 71.74 -22.53 24.89
CA PRO A 305 72.47 -23.75 25.14
C PRO A 305 73.91 -23.59 24.64
N SER A 306 74.88 -24.01 25.46
CA SER A 306 76.31 -24.00 25.13
C SER A 306 76.69 -25.21 24.25
N GLY A 307 76.03 -25.33 23.10
CA GLY A 307 76.23 -26.42 22.13
C GLY A 307 77.28 -26.13 21.06
N THR A 308 77.59 -27.14 20.26
CA THR A 308 78.42 -27.00 19.06
C THR A 308 77.56 -26.58 17.85
N THR A 309 78.17 -26.07 16.77
CA THR A 309 77.46 -25.54 15.58
C THR A 309 76.61 -26.56 14.80
N ALA A 310 76.50 -27.82 15.26
CA ALA A 310 75.75 -28.89 14.62
C ALA A 310 74.50 -29.35 15.41
N GLU A 311 74.07 -28.57 16.42
CA GLU A 311 72.94 -28.90 17.28
C GLU A 311 71.85 -27.82 17.19
N TYR A 312 70.57 -28.22 17.15
CA TYR A 312 69.42 -27.32 17.22
C TYR A 312 68.67 -27.51 18.54
N VAL A 313 67.97 -26.46 18.98
CA VAL A 313 67.17 -26.48 20.21
C VAL A 313 65.78 -27.03 19.89
N ARG A 314 65.39 -28.12 20.55
CA ARG A 314 64.03 -28.69 20.45
C ARG A 314 63.05 -27.86 21.29
N GLY A 315 61.74 -28.05 21.07
CA GLY A 315 60.69 -27.33 21.80
C GLY A 315 60.65 -27.58 23.31
N ASP A 316 61.40 -28.57 23.81
CA ASP A 316 61.61 -28.86 25.24
C ASP A 316 62.89 -28.20 25.80
N GLY A 317 63.60 -27.41 24.99
CA GLY A 317 64.84 -26.73 25.35
C GLY A 317 66.11 -27.59 25.28
N THR A 318 66.01 -28.86 24.90
CA THR A 318 67.16 -29.75 24.76
C THR A 318 67.85 -29.60 23.39
N LEU A 319 69.16 -29.85 23.33
CA LEU A 319 69.91 -29.88 22.08
C LEU A 319 69.72 -31.23 21.37
N ALA A 320 69.55 -31.21 20.06
CA ALA A 320 69.56 -32.39 19.19
C ALA A 320 70.47 -32.15 17.97
N THR A 321 71.20 -33.18 17.55
CA THR A 321 72.05 -33.11 16.36
C THR A 321 71.19 -33.07 15.09
N MET A 322 71.53 -32.18 14.15
CA MET A 322 70.84 -32.07 12.86
C MET A 322 71.36 -33.15 11.90
N ASP A 323 70.71 -34.31 11.85
CA ASP A 323 71.02 -35.36 10.86
C ASP A 323 70.05 -35.35 9.67
N SER A 324 70.33 -36.14 8.63
CA SER A 324 69.50 -36.19 7.42
C SER A 324 68.10 -36.78 7.65
N SER A 325 67.89 -37.50 8.76
CA SER A 325 66.59 -38.00 9.16
C SER A 325 65.73 -36.91 9.81
N ALA A 326 66.35 -35.92 10.46
CA ALA A 326 65.67 -34.80 11.09
C ALA A 326 65.01 -33.82 10.08
N VAL A 327 65.41 -33.86 8.81
CA VAL A 327 64.91 -32.99 7.73
C VAL A 327 64.15 -33.73 6.63
N ASP A 328 63.86 -35.02 6.82
CA ASP A 328 63.14 -35.87 5.86
C ASP A 328 63.78 -35.90 4.46
N LEU A 329 65.12 -35.74 4.40
CA LEU A 329 65.94 -35.81 3.18
C LEU A 329 66.67 -37.16 3.08
N GLY A 330 66.08 -38.24 3.61
CA GLY A 330 66.71 -39.57 3.67
C GLY A 330 67.11 -40.16 2.30
N ASN A 331 66.50 -39.64 1.24
CA ASN A 331 66.69 -39.99 -0.17
C ASN A 331 67.75 -39.10 -0.86
N VAL A 332 68.21 -38.03 -0.22
CA VAL A 332 69.38 -37.25 -0.69
C VAL A 332 70.59 -37.79 0.06
N ALA A 333 71.19 -38.86 -0.46
CA ALA A 333 72.50 -39.28 0.04
C ALA A 333 73.48 -38.10 -0.12
N ASN A 334 74.17 -37.72 0.96
CA ASN A 334 75.32 -36.81 0.91
C ASN A 334 76.42 -37.49 0.10
N LYS A 335 76.31 -37.42 -1.23
CA LYS A 335 77.36 -37.79 -2.15
C LYS A 335 78.48 -36.75 -1.98
N SER A 336 79.73 -37.20 -1.96
CA SER A 336 80.86 -36.28 -1.84
C SER A 336 80.89 -35.32 -3.04
N GLU A 337 81.55 -34.18 -2.92
CA GLU A 337 81.64 -33.19 -3.99
C GLU A 337 82.20 -33.80 -5.31
N ALA A 338 83.05 -34.83 -5.19
CA ALA A 338 83.55 -35.62 -6.32
C ALA A 338 82.46 -36.44 -7.05
N GLN A 339 81.39 -36.80 -6.35
CA GLN A 339 80.24 -37.56 -6.86
C GLN A 339 79.11 -36.65 -7.37
N MET A 340 79.25 -35.32 -7.27
CA MET A 340 78.33 -34.31 -7.81
C MET A 340 78.71 -33.84 -9.23
N THR A 341 79.31 -34.71 -10.05
CA THR A 341 79.53 -34.40 -11.47
C THR A 341 78.22 -34.47 -12.26
N GLU A 342 78.04 -33.55 -13.19
CA GLU A 342 76.81 -33.20 -13.94
C GLU A 342 76.11 -34.38 -14.64
N THR A 343 76.80 -35.53 -14.78
CA THR A 343 76.31 -36.73 -15.46
C THR A 343 75.80 -37.83 -14.54
N GLY A 344 75.99 -37.75 -13.21
CA GLY A 344 75.60 -38.82 -12.29
C GLY A 344 74.25 -38.58 -11.61
N ALA A 345 74.16 -37.56 -10.78
CA ALA A 345 72.98 -37.35 -9.93
C ALA A 345 71.72 -36.96 -10.71
N ILE A 346 71.85 -36.17 -11.77
CA ILE A 346 70.73 -35.78 -12.64
C ILE A 346 70.30 -36.95 -13.53
N ALA A 347 71.25 -37.75 -14.03
CA ALA A 347 70.95 -38.91 -14.86
C ALA A 347 70.24 -40.02 -14.07
N ASP A 348 70.67 -40.28 -12.83
CA ASP A 348 70.03 -41.26 -11.95
C ASP A 348 68.58 -40.84 -11.61
N ALA A 349 68.37 -39.55 -11.28
CA ALA A 349 67.04 -39.02 -10.97
C ALA A 349 66.07 -38.99 -12.18
N LEU A 350 66.60 -38.82 -13.39
CA LEU A 350 65.80 -38.83 -14.62
C LEU A 350 65.54 -40.26 -15.14
N ALA A 351 66.48 -41.19 -14.91
CA ALA A 351 66.36 -42.59 -15.30
C ALA A 351 65.24 -43.32 -14.53
N GLU A 352 64.95 -42.92 -13.29
CA GLU A 352 63.78 -43.46 -12.55
C GLU A 352 62.43 -42.95 -13.07
N LYS A 353 62.40 -41.89 -13.90
CA LYS A 353 61.16 -41.22 -14.31
C LYS A 353 60.66 -41.63 -15.70
N PHE A 354 61.53 -42.11 -16.59
CA PHE A 354 61.17 -42.60 -17.93
C PHE A 354 62.05 -43.80 -18.32
N ASP A 355 61.48 -45.00 -18.30
CA ASP A 355 62.19 -46.21 -18.74
C ASP A 355 62.40 -46.18 -20.27
N LYS A 356 63.65 -46.30 -20.73
CA LYS A 356 64.04 -46.05 -22.13
C LYS A 356 63.76 -47.23 -23.09
N SER A 357 63.14 -48.30 -22.62
CA SER A 357 62.65 -49.38 -23.50
C SER A 357 61.61 -50.26 -22.80
N GLY A 358 60.41 -50.38 -23.37
CA GLY A 358 59.42 -51.40 -22.96
C GLY A 358 58.35 -50.96 -21.94
N GLY A 359 58.24 -49.66 -21.63
CA GLY A 359 57.21 -49.13 -20.73
C GLY A 359 55.84 -48.95 -21.41
N THR A 360 54.77 -49.18 -20.64
CA THR A 360 53.40 -48.79 -21.04
C THR A 360 53.15 -47.35 -20.59
N VAL A 361 52.82 -46.46 -21.53
CA VAL A 361 52.34 -45.11 -21.18
C VAL A 361 50.84 -45.19 -20.94
N THR A 362 50.41 -45.08 -19.69
CA THR A 362 48.99 -44.93 -19.33
C THR A 362 48.65 -43.45 -19.20
N GLY A 363 47.85 -42.92 -20.14
CA GLY A 363 47.38 -41.52 -20.15
C GLY A 363 47.29 -40.96 -21.57
N ASN A 364 46.86 -39.69 -21.68
CA ASN A 364 46.84 -39.00 -22.97
C ASN A 364 48.28 -38.71 -23.42
N ILE A 365 48.62 -39.10 -24.65
CA ILE A 365 49.87 -38.75 -25.31
C ILE A 365 49.60 -37.53 -26.20
N ASP A 366 50.08 -36.35 -25.78
CA ASP A 366 50.08 -35.14 -26.61
C ASP A 366 51.46 -35.01 -27.28
N ALA A 367 51.58 -35.57 -28.48
CA ALA A 367 52.81 -35.51 -29.28
C ALA A 367 52.68 -34.41 -30.33
N THR A 368 53.50 -33.36 -30.23
CA THR A 368 53.54 -32.24 -31.19
C THR A 368 54.35 -32.53 -32.46
N GLY A 369 54.67 -33.80 -32.73
CA GLY A 369 55.51 -34.25 -33.85
C GLY A 369 55.04 -35.56 -34.49
N TYR A 370 55.96 -36.28 -35.14
CA TYR A 370 55.67 -37.57 -35.76
C TYR A 370 55.71 -38.71 -34.73
N ILE A 371 54.69 -39.57 -34.76
CA ILE A 371 54.71 -40.86 -34.06
C ILE A 371 55.14 -41.90 -35.08
N GLN A 372 56.36 -42.42 -34.94
CA GLN A 372 56.85 -43.55 -35.72
C GLN A 372 56.64 -44.83 -34.90
N ALA A 373 55.77 -45.71 -35.38
CA ALA A 373 55.58 -47.05 -34.83
C ALA A 373 56.20 -48.08 -35.79
N GLU A 374 57.07 -48.95 -35.30
CA GLU A 374 57.67 -50.04 -36.08
C GLU A 374 56.84 -51.34 -36.00
N GLY A 375 55.52 -51.24 -35.83
CA GLY A 375 54.61 -52.38 -35.70
C GLY A 375 53.13 -52.00 -35.82
N ASP A 376 52.25 -52.92 -35.40
CA ASP A 376 50.80 -52.72 -35.50
C ASP A 376 50.31 -51.60 -34.57
N ILE A 377 49.51 -50.70 -35.12
CA ILE A 377 48.76 -49.72 -34.33
C ILE A 377 47.37 -50.31 -34.09
N VAL A 378 47.13 -50.79 -32.87
CA VAL A 378 45.82 -51.30 -32.45
C VAL A 378 45.12 -50.24 -31.61
N THR A 379 44.06 -49.64 -32.14
CA THR A 379 43.18 -48.74 -31.36
C THR A 379 41.95 -49.51 -30.90
N GLN A 380 41.57 -49.37 -29.63
CA GLN A 380 40.30 -49.93 -29.11
C GLN A 380 39.09 -49.01 -29.38
N GLY A 381 39.29 -47.93 -30.15
CA GLY A 381 38.25 -46.99 -30.55
C GLY A 381 38.57 -46.36 -31.90
N ASP A 382 37.74 -45.40 -32.30
CA ASP A 382 37.86 -44.72 -33.59
C ASP A 382 39.20 -43.98 -33.71
N LEU A 383 39.93 -44.26 -34.78
CA LEU A 383 41.10 -43.48 -35.15
C LEU A 383 40.61 -42.19 -35.83
N TRP A 384 40.53 -41.10 -35.06
CA TRP A 384 40.19 -39.80 -35.61
C TRP A 384 41.43 -39.14 -36.21
N VAL A 385 41.56 -39.22 -37.53
CA VAL A 385 42.52 -38.42 -38.28
C VAL A 385 41.80 -37.13 -38.64
N GLY A 386 42.29 -35.97 -38.19
CA GLY A 386 41.63 -34.68 -38.43
C GLY A 386 41.47 -34.33 -39.92
N ASP A 387 41.08 -33.09 -40.23
CA ASP A 387 40.62 -32.59 -41.55
C ASP A 387 41.59 -32.70 -42.76
N LYS A 388 42.61 -33.56 -42.70
CA LYS A 388 43.54 -33.82 -43.81
C LYS A 388 43.35 -35.22 -44.36
N ASN A 389 43.29 -35.28 -45.69
CA ASN A 389 43.16 -36.49 -46.51
C ASN A 389 44.03 -37.64 -45.98
N VAL A 390 43.40 -38.67 -45.43
CA VAL A 390 44.05 -39.97 -45.23
C VAL A 390 44.16 -40.63 -46.60
N ILE A 391 45.35 -40.60 -47.19
CA ILE A 391 45.67 -41.47 -48.33
C ILE A 391 45.93 -42.86 -47.75
N ALA A 392 44.87 -43.57 -47.40
CA ALA A 392 44.97 -45.00 -47.13
C ALA A 392 45.05 -45.70 -48.50
N GLU A 393 46.27 -45.89 -49.00
CA GLU A 393 46.50 -46.83 -50.11
C GLU A 393 46.26 -48.24 -49.58
N ILE A 394 45.00 -48.70 -49.60
CA ILE A 394 44.64 -50.07 -49.26
C ILE A 394 45.06 -50.95 -50.45
N ASN A 395 46.34 -51.27 -50.52
CA ASN A 395 46.92 -52.08 -51.58
C ASN A 395 46.86 -53.59 -51.27
N ALA A 396 45.76 -54.02 -50.65
CA ALA A 396 45.54 -55.41 -50.28
C ALA A 396 44.15 -55.86 -50.74
N LYS A 397 44.10 -56.98 -51.47
CA LYS A 397 42.89 -57.75 -51.77
C LYS A 397 42.13 -58.02 -50.46
N ALA A 398 41.15 -57.17 -50.15
CA ALA A 398 40.21 -57.44 -49.07
C ALA A 398 39.27 -58.56 -49.52
N GLY A 399 39.69 -59.81 -49.31
CA GLY A 399 38.86 -60.98 -49.55
C GLY A 399 37.79 -61.09 -48.47
N PHE A 400 36.57 -60.69 -48.79
CA PHE A 400 35.39 -61.01 -47.98
C PHE A 400 34.82 -62.35 -48.47
N TYR A 401 34.63 -63.29 -47.55
CA TYR A 401 34.34 -64.70 -47.79
C TYR A 401 33.12 -64.94 -48.72
N ALA A 402 33.34 -65.77 -49.75
CA ALA A 402 32.37 -66.12 -50.79
C ALA A 402 31.39 -67.22 -50.32
N GLY A 403 30.10 -67.04 -50.63
CA GLY A 403 29.17 -68.16 -50.83
C GLY A 403 29.60 -68.99 -52.04
N SER A 404 28.99 -70.15 -52.27
CA SER A 404 29.45 -71.19 -53.23
C SER A 404 29.50 -70.80 -54.72
N ASP A 405 29.29 -69.53 -55.05
CA ASP A 405 29.57 -68.96 -56.37
C ASP A 405 30.56 -67.77 -56.20
N PRO A 406 31.81 -67.86 -56.68
CA PRO A 406 32.83 -66.82 -56.50
C PRO A 406 32.51 -65.48 -57.17
N ASP A 407 31.40 -65.39 -57.93
CA ASP A 407 30.93 -64.15 -58.56
C ASP A 407 29.74 -63.50 -57.83
N GLU A 408 29.24 -64.05 -56.70
CA GLU A 408 28.17 -63.45 -55.91
C GLU A 408 28.69 -62.60 -54.73
N VAL A 409 28.46 -61.28 -54.80
CA VAL A 409 28.61 -60.37 -53.67
C VAL A 409 27.28 -60.30 -52.91
N ASN A 410 27.17 -61.03 -51.81
CA ASN A 410 26.03 -60.90 -50.90
C ASN A 410 26.21 -59.69 -50.00
N TYR A 411 25.45 -58.63 -50.24
CA TYR A 411 25.29 -57.54 -49.27
C TYR A 411 24.30 -57.99 -48.20
N PRO A 412 24.65 -57.98 -46.90
CA PRO A 412 23.65 -58.19 -45.87
C PRO A 412 22.58 -57.11 -45.98
N ILE A 413 21.31 -57.55 -46.04
CA ILE A 413 20.15 -56.67 -46.04
C ILE A 413 20.27 -55.77 -44.80
N GLY A 414 20.51 -54.47 -45.02
CA GLY A 414 20.65 -53.46 -43.96
C GLY A 414 21.97 -52.69 -43.94
N ALA A 415 22.98 -53.00 -44.77
CA ALA A 415 24.19 -52.19 -44.87
C ALA A 415 23.94 -50.90 -45.67
N ILE A 416 23.92 -49.75 -45.00
CA ILE A 416 23.89 -48.43 -45.63
C ILE A 416 25.35 -47.96 -45.76
N LEU A 417 25.90 -47.92 -46.98
CA LEU A 417 27.11 -47.15 -47.25
C LEU A 417 26.72 -45.67 -47.26
N SER A 418 27.05 -44.95 -46.19
CA SER A 418 26.86 -43.50 -46.14
C SER A 418 28.21 -42.81 -46.37
N CYS A 419 28.48 -42.40 -47.60
CA CYS A 419 29.59 -41.49 -47.89
C CYS A 419 29.12 -40.05 -47.65
N HIS A 420 29.69 -39.34 -46.68
CA HIS A 420 29.49 -37.91 -46.50
C HIS A 420 30.71 -37.18 -47.07
N THR A 421 30.49 -36.29 -48.04
CA THR A 421 31.49 -35.31 -48.45
C THR A 421 31.26 -34.04 -47.62
N THR A 422 32.28 -33.57 -46.91
CA THR A 422 32.21 -32.56 -45.85
C THR A 422 32.04 -31.10 -46.32
N GLU A 423 31.73 -30.85 -47.59
CA GLU A 423 31.59 -29.49 -48.12
C GLU A 423 30.26 -29.29 -48.87
N SER A 424 29.14 -29.25 -48.14
CA SER A 424 27.95 -28.51 -48.57
C SER A 424 26.96 -28.34 -47.42
N THR A 425 26.69 -27.09 -47.03
CA THR A 425 25.72 -26.71 -45.99
C THR A 425 24.29 -26.54 -46.51
N VAL A 426 23.97 -27.14 -47.66
CA VAL A 426 22.59 -27.19 -48.19
C VAL A 426 22.19 -28.64 -48.44
N PRO A 427 21.09 -29.14 -47.86
CA PRO A 427 20.63 -30.50 -48.10
C PRO A 427 20.15 -30.65 -49.55
N LEU A 428 20.90 -31.38 -50.37
CA LEU A 428 20.47 -31.77 -51.71
C LEU A 428 19.42 -32.87 -51.60
N LEU A 429 18.15 -32.47 -51.51
CA LEU A 429 17.02 -33.36 -51.77
C LEU A 429 16.96 -33.63 -53.27
N ASN A 430 17.23 -34.89 -53.65
CA ASN A 430 17.16 -35.48 -55.00
C ASN A 430 18.42 -35.51 -55.87
N GLU A 431 19.59 -35.79 -55.29
CA GLU A 431 20.68 -36.39 -56.10
C GLU A 431 20.74 -37.91 -55.87
N ILE A 432 20.21 -38.65 -56.84
CA ILE A 432 20.38 -40.11 -56.91
C ILE A 432 21.83 -40.35 -57.31
N ILE A 433 22.68 -40.70 -56.33
CA ILE A 433 24.01 -41.25 -56.59
C ILE A 433 23.80 -42.63 -57.21
N VAL A 434 23.94 -42.74 -58.53
CA VAL A 434 23.95 -44.03 -59.22
C VAL A 434 25.38 -44.57 -59.18
N PRO A 435 25.71 -45.59 -58.35
CA PRO A 435 26.99 -46.25 -58.49
C PRO A 435 27.06 -46.91 -59.86
N ARG A 436 27.99 -46.44 -60.72
CA ARG A 436 28.32 -47.17 -61.95
C ARG A 436 29.11 -48.42 -61.57
N LEU A 437 28.42 -49.54 -61.43
CA LEU A 437 29.06 -50.86 -61.44
C LEU A 437 29.58 -51.13 -62.86
N HIS A 438 30.87 -50.90 -63.07
CA HIS A 438 31.58 -51.36 -64.27
C HIS A 438 31.81 -52.88 -64.15
N THR A 439 30.77 -53.68 -64.39
CA THR A 439 30.94 -55.12 -64.63
C THR A 439 30.13 -55.53 -65.84
N SER A 440 30.71 -56.33 -66.72
CA SER A 440 30.11 -56.82 -67.97
C SER A 440 29.21 -58.04 -67.77
N LYS A 441 28.74 -58.31 -66.53
CA LYS A 441 27.98 -59.51 -66.20
C LYS A 441 26.55 -59.19 -65.74
N ARG A 442 25.67 -60.13 -66.05
CA ARG A 442 24.21 -60.06 -65.92
C ARG A 442 23.80 -59.99 -64.44
N VAL A 443 23.13 -58.92 -64.04
CA VAL A 443 22.52 -58.83 -62.70
C VAL A 443 21.22 -59.65 -62.71
N VAL A 444 21.17 -60.73 -61.92
CA VAL A 444 19.96 -61.52 -61.69
C VAL A 444 19.53 -61.28 -60.25
N ALA A 445 18.30 -60.81 -60.05
CA ALA A 445 17.72 -60.70 -58.73
C ALA A 445 16.58 -61.70 -58.60
N ASN A 446 16.69 -62.63 -57.65
CA ASN A 446 15.63 -63.58 -57.29
C ASN A 446 14.85 -62.99 -56.11
N PHE A 447 13.55 -62.77 -56.26
CA PHE A 447 12.71 -62.22 -55.19
C PHE A 447 11.67 -63.23 -54.73
N GLY A 448 11.59 -63.44 -53.41
CA GLY A 448 10.43 -64.02 -52.75
C GLY A 448 9.24 -63.05 -52.78
N SER A 449 8.03 -63.58 -52.83
CA SER A 449 6.77 -62.84 -52.95
C SER A 449 6.62 -61.76 -51.88
N GLY A 450 6.78 -60.48 -52.24
CA GLY A 450 6.48 -59.34 -51.37
C GLY A 450 7.28 -58.05 -51.57
N ALA A 451 8.36 -58.04 -52.35
CA ALA A 451 9.14 -56.82 -52.59
C ALA A 451 8.66 -56.06 -53.84
N LEU A 452 8.07 -54.88 -53.63
CA LEU A 452 7.80 -53.90 -54.69
C LEU A 452 9.08 -53.11 -54.96
N LEU A 453 9.62 -53.24 -56.17
CA LEU A 453 10.80 -52.52 -56.61
C LEU A 453 10.36 -51.39 -57.55
N THR A 454 10.43 -50.15 -57.06
CA THR A 454 10.26 -48.96 -57.91
C THR A 454 11.61 -48.63 -58.54
N GLY A 455 11.80 -49.05 -59.79
CA GLY A 455 12.77 -48.48 -60.74
C GLY A 455 14.17 -49.12 -60.76
N VAL A 456 14.34 -50.19 -61.54
CA VAL A 456 15.64 -50.51 -62.15
C VAL A 456 15.59 -50.03 -63.59
N TRP A 457 16.43 -49.05 -63.93
CA TRP A 457 16.62 -48.59 -65.30
C TRP A 457 17.74 -49.40 -65.94
N VAL A 458 17.40 -50.27 -66.88
CA VAL A 458 18.37 -50.84 -67.83
C VAL A 458 18.31 -49.98 -69.09
N GLY A 459 19.33 -49.16 -69.29
CA GLY A 459 19.46 -48.34 -70.48
C GLY A 459 19.76 -49.22 -71.70
N ILE A 460 18.75 -49.47 -72.52
CA ILE A 460 18.95 -49.87 -73.92
C ILE A 460 18.08 -48.94 -74.76
N GLY A 461 18.69 -48.27 -75.73
CA GLY A 461 18.15 -47.07 -76.37
C GLY A 461 16.87 -47.27 -77.21
N GLN A 462 16.23 -46.11 -77.45
CA GLN A 462 15.15 -45.78 -78.39
C GLN A 462 13.76 -45.49 -77.78
N SER A 463 13.46 -44.18 -77.76
CA SER A 463 12.21 -43.39 -77.91
C SER A 463 10.83 -43.84 -77.38
N ILE A 464 10.04 -42.78 -77.05
CA ILE A 464 8.57 -42.60 -77.08
C ILE A 464 7.87 -42.54 -75.69
N VAL A 465 7.51 -41.33 -75.22
CA VAL A 465 6.24 -40.55 -75.29
C VAL A 465 5.15 -40.94 -74.27
N SER A 466 4.95 -40.01 -73.32
CA SER A 466 3.74 -39.44 -72.69
C SER A 466 2.58 -40.25 -72.05
N THR A 467 1.99 -39.55 -71.06
CA THR A 467 0.57 -39.33 -70.71
C THR A 467 -0.19 -40.22 -69.68
N THR A 468 -0.62 -39.53 -68.60
CA THR A 468 -2.00 -39.44 -68.04
C THR A 468 -2.56 -40.59 -67.15
N GLN A 469 -2.60 -40.29 -65.83
CA GLN A 469 -3.79 -40.21 -64.93
C GLN A 469 -4.74 -41.42 -64.69
N TRP A 470 -5.14 -41.53 -63.40
CA TRP A 470 -6.27 -42.26 -62.76
C TRP A 470 -6.23 -43.80 -62.55
N GLY A 471 -6.32 -44.19 -61.26
CA GLY A 471 -7.52 -44.86 -60.76
C GLY A 471 -7.52 -46.40 -60.57
N CYS A 472 -7.82 -46.78 -59.32
CA CYS A 472 -8.70 -47.90 -58.90
C CYS A 472 -8.21 -49.37 -58.84
N PHE A 473 -8.32 -49.89 -57.60
CA PHE A 473 -9.05 -51.09 -57.14
C PHE A 473 -8.59 -52.52 -57.52
N ILE A 474 -8.25 -53.26 -56.45
CA ILE A 474 -8.69 -54.61 -56.02
C ILE A 474 -8.57 -55.76 -57.04
N GLN A 475 -7.85 -56.84 -56.68
CA GLN A 475 -8.47 -58.10 -56.19
C GLN A 475 -7.41 -59.18 -55.96
N ARG A 476 -7.56 -59.88 -54.82
CA ARG A 476 -6.82 -61.10 -54.45
C ARG A 476 -7.48 -62.30 -55.16
N VAL A 477 -6.71 -63.39 -55.27
CA VAL A 477 -7.02 -64.74 -55.84
C VAL A 477 -6.56 -64.83 -57.31
N ARG A 478 -5.57 -65.63 -57.72
CA ARG A 478 -4.93 -66.82 -57.16
C ARG A 478 -3.46 -66.84 -57.58
#